data_AF-A0A0S7XLD4-F1
#
_entry.id   AF-A0A0S7XLD4-F1
#
_cell.length_a   1.000
_cell.length_b   1.000
_cell.length_c   1.000
_cell.angle_alpha   90.00
_cell.angle_beta   90.00
_cell.angle_gamma   90.00
#
_symmetry.space_group_name_H-M   'P 1'
#
loop_
_entity.id
_entity.type
_entity.pdbx_description
1 polymer ?
#
loop_
_entity_poly.entity_id
_entity_poly.type
_entity_poly.pdbx_seq_one_letter_code
_entity_poly.pdbx_strand_id
1 'polypeptide(L)' 'GLIRSHRGAGGGFSLVRPANKITVKELLESIEGHICFAKCLSELEDCDKKDICKLRKVLKKVQDYATKILAQNTLADLI' A
#
# COMPACT_ATOMS: atom_id res chain seq x y z
N GLY A 1 -11.01 -6.13 2.24
CA GLY A 1 -11.43 -4.80 2.70
C GLY A 1 -11.05 -4.61 4.15
N LEU A 2 -10.74 -3.39 4.58
CA LEU A 2 -10.27 -3.08 5.95
C LEU A 2 -11.38 -2.70 6.91
N ILE A 3 -12.54 -2.30 6.37
CA ILE A 3 -13.67 -1.74 7.12
C ILE A 3 -14.93 -2.56 6.80
N ARG A 4 -15.78 -2.75 7.80
CA ARG A 4 -17.15 -3.26 7.68
C ARG A 4 -18.13 -2.12 7.88
N SER A 5 -19.09 -2.00 6.97
CA SER A 5 -20.21 -1.06 7.10
C SER A 5 -21.38 -1.73 7.80
N HIS A 6 -21.96 -1.06 8.79
CA HIS A 6 -23.16 -1.47 9.50
C HIS A 6 -24.29 -0.49 9.16
N ARG A 7 -25.41 -1.01 8.64
CA ARG A 7 -26.58 -0.23 8.24
C ARG A 7 -27.63 -0.20 9.35
N GLY A 8 -28.46 0.85 9.37
CA GLY A 8 -29.57 1.02 10.32
C GLY A 8 -29.33 2.14 11.34
N ALA A 9 -30.30 2.35 12.25
CA ALA A 9 -30.17 3.30 13.34
C ALA A 9 -29.02 2.86 14.28
N GLY A 10 -28.06 3.74 14.54
CA GLY A 10 -26.82 3.39 15.24
C GLY A 10 -25.78 2.66 14.39
N GLY A 11 -25.95 2.67 13.05
CA GLY A 11 -24.96 2.14 12.12
C GLY A 11 -23.63 2.92 12.13
N GLY A 12 -22.68 2.48 11.32
CA GLY A 12 -21.35 3.07 11.27
C GLY A 12 -20.33 2.14 10.63
N PHE A 13 -19.07 2.36 10.97
CA PHE A 13 -17.95 1.61 10.43
C PHE A 13 -17.13 0.99 11.54
N SER A 14 -16.74 -0.27 11.36
CA SER A 14 -15.80 -0.94 12.25
C SER A 14 -14.64 -1.51 11.45
N LEU A 15 -13.47 -1.63 12.07
CA LEU A 15 -12.39 -2.42 11.48
C LEU A 15 -12.81 -3.89 11.37
N VAL A 16 -12.41 -4.57 10.30
CA VAL A 16 -12.68 -6.02 10.14
C VAL A 16 -11.75 -6.88 10.99
N ARG A 17 -10.64 -6.31 11.48
CA ARG A 17 -9.62 -6.94 12.32
C ARG A 17 -8.97 -5.87 13.22
N PRO A 18 -8.28 -6.26 14.31
CA PRO A 18 -7.60 -5.31 15.20
C PRO A 18 -6.60 -4.40 14.47
N ALA A 19 -6.43 -3.16 14.95
CA ALA A 19 -5.55 -2.16 14.34
C ALA A 19 -4.08 -2.62 14.25
N ASN A 20 -3.60 -3.39 15.23
CA ASN A 20 -2.25 -3.97 15.24
C ASN A 20 -2.06 -5.14 14.25
N LYS A 21 -3.11 -5.52 13.51
CA LYS A 21 -3.06 -6.49 12.42
C LYS A 21 -3.24 -5.84 11.05
N ILE A 22 -3.39 -4.52 10.98
CA ILE A 22 -3.52 -3.77 9.72
C ILE A 22 -2.24 -2.99 9.53
N THR A 23 -1.45 -3.35 8.52
CA THR A 23 -0.22 -2.62 8.21
C THR A 23 -0.52 -1.28 7.53
N VAL A 24 0.36 -0.29 7.68
CA VAL A 24 0.24 0.98 6.96
C VAL A 24 0.32 0.75 5.45
N LYS A 25 1.11 -0.26 5.02
CA LYS A 25 1.15 -0.70 3.62
C LYS A 25 -0.23 -1.11 3.11
N GLU A 26 -0.92 -2.02 3.80
CA GLU A 26 -2.26 -2.47 3.39
C GLU A 26 -3.28 -1.33 3.38
N LEU A 27 -3.16 -0.38 4.31
CA LEU A 27 -3.99 0.82 4.35
C LEU A 27 -3.81 1.66 3.08
N LEU A 28 -2.56 2.04 2.76
CA LEU A 28 -2.25 2.83 1.57
C LEU A 28 -2.66 2.11 0.28
N GLU A 29 -2.38 0.81 0.18
CA GLU A 29 -2.74 0.03 -0.99
C GLU A 29 -4.26 -0.08 -1.19
N SER A 30 -5.05 0.02 -0.11
CA SER A 30 -6.51 0.04 -0.21
C SER A 30 -7.10 1.36 -0.70
N ILE A 31 -6.36 2.46 -0.58
CA ILE A 31 -6.80 3.82 -0.94
C ILE A 31 -6.27 4.21 -2.32
N GLU A 32 -4.96 4.04 -2.54
CA GLU A 32 -4.27 4.48 -3.76
C GLU A 32 -4.05 3.36 -4.78
N GLY A 33 -4.20 2.09 -4.35
CA GLY A 33 -3.78 0.93 -5.14
C GLY A 33 -2.31 0.57 -4.92
N HIS A 34 -1.75 -0.25 -5.81
CA HIS A 34 -0.41 -0.79 -5.59
C HIS A 34 0.67 0.30 -5.57
N ILE A 35 1.51 0.30 -4.53
CA ILE A 35 2.54 1.33 -4.35
C ILE A 35 3.58 1.23 -5.47
N CYS A 36 3.55 2.19 -6.40
CA CYS A 36 4.43 2.25 -7.55
C CYS A 36 5.01 3.65 -7.71
N PHE A 37 6.34 3.79 -7.59
CA PHE A 37 7.00 5.10 -7.64
C PHE A 37 7.29 5.57 -9.07
N ALA A 38 7.17 4.67 -10.04
CA ALA A 38 7.26 4.97 -11.45
C ALA A 38 6.38 3.99 -12.24
N LYS A 39 5.88 4.46 -13.37
CA LYS A 39 5.10 3.68 -14.34
C LYS A 39 5.73 2.33 -14.67
N CYS A 40 7.03 2.34 -14.98
CA CYS A 40 7.81 1.14 -15.32
C CYS A 40 8.11 0.19 -14.14
N LEU A 41 7.60 0.50 -12.95
CA LEU A 41 7.61 -0.39 -11.78
C LEU A 41 6.22 -1.00 -11.50
N SER A 42 5.18 -0.54 -12.19
CA SER A 42 3.85 -1.15 -12.18
C SER A 42 3.85 -2.44 -13.00
N GLU A 43 2.98 -3.38 -12.62
CA GLU A 43 2.72 -4.60 -13.42
C GLU A 43 1.83 -4.33 -14.64
N LEU A 44 1.13 -3.19 -14.65
CA LEU A 44 0.14 -2.84 -15.68
C LEU A 44 0.70 -1.99 -16.82
N GLU A 45 1.86 -1.36 -16.63
CA GLU A 45 2.46 -0.46 -17.61
C GLU A 45 3.82 -1.00 -18.03
N ASP A 46 3.93 -1.38 -19.30
CA ASP A 46 5.22 -1.80 -19.86
C ASP A 46 6.02 -0.58 -20.34
N CYS A 47 7.34 -0.69 -20.23
CA CYS A 47 8.26 0.37 -20.63
C CYS A 47 9.38 -0.23 -21.48
N ASP A 48 9.49 0.22 -22.73
CA ASP A 48 10.45 -0.31 -23.72
C ASP A 48 11.92 -0.22 -23.26
N LYS A 49 12.21 0.67 -22.32
CA LYS A 49 13.56 0.91 -21.79
C LYS A 49 13.81 0.22 -20.44
N LYS A 50 12.91 -0.64 -19.96
CA LYS A 50 12.98 -1.22 -18.60
C LYS A 50 14.30 -1.92 -18.29
N ASP A 51 14.88 -2.60 -19.28
CA ASP A 51 16.10 -3.41 -19.09
C ASP A 51 17.38 -2.58 -19.07
N ILE A 52 17.38 -1.45 -19.79
CA ILE A 52 18.56 -0.57 -19.93
C ILE A 52 18.51 0.64 -18.99
N CYS A 53 17.34 0.96 -18.43
CA CYS A 53 17.15 2.12 -17.57
C CYS A 53 17.79 1.92 -16.19
N LYS A 54 18.98 2.50 -15.99
CA LYS A 54 19.68 2.47 -14.68
C LYS A 54 18.87 3.11 -13.55
N LEU A 55 18.09 4.15 -13.85
CA LEU A 55 17.23 4.83 -12.88
C LEU A 55 16.15 3.89 -12.31
N ARG A 56 15.59 3.00 -13.15
CA ARG A 56 14.59 2.02 -12.71
C ARG A 56 15.11 1.15 -11.57
N LYS A 57 16.36 0.71 -11.62
CA LYS A 57 16.98 -0.10 -10.56
C LYS A 57 17.07 0.67 -9.23
N VAL A 58 17.40 1.96 -9.29
CA VAL A 58 17.45 2.82 -8.09
C VAL A 58 16.05 3.02 -7.53
N LEU A 59 15.08 3.37 -8.36
CA LEU A 59 13.69 3.58 -7.93
C LEU A 59 13.06 2.30 -7.36
N LYS A 60 13.36 1.13 -7.94
CA LYS A 60 12.90 -0.16 -7.40
C LYS A 60 13.42 -0.38 -5.98
N LYS A 61 14.71 -0.12 -5.72
CA LYS A 61 15.27 -0.22 -4.36
C LYS A 61 14.59 0.73 -3.38
N VAL A 62 14.31 1.97 -3.79
CA VAL A 62 13.61 2.95 -2.96
C VAL A 62 12.19 2.46 -2.64
N GLN A 63 11.45 1.98 -3.64
CA GLN A 63 10.11 1.42 -3.46
C GLN A 63 10.13 0.19 -2.54
N ASP A 64 11.09 -0.71 -2.70
CA ASP A 64 11.23 -1.91 -1.85
C ASP A 64 11.52 -1.52 -0.39
N TYR A 65 12.36 -0.50 -0.17
CA TYR A 65 12.64 0.01 1.16
C TYR A 65 11.42 0.68 1.80
N ALA A 66 10.74 1.55 1.05
CA ALA A 66 9.53 2.23 1.52
C ALA A 66 8.43 1.22 1.85
N THR A 67 8.13 0.29 0.96
CA THR A 67 7.11 -0.74 1.18
C THR A 67 7.44 -1.65 2.36
N LYS A 68 8.72 -1.94 2.61
CA LYS A 68 9.17 -2.69 3.79
C LYS A 68 8.87 -1.92 5.09
N ILE A 69 9.19 -0.63 5.15
CA ILE A 69 8.89 0.20 6.33
C ILE A 69 7.38 0.25 6.57
N LEU A 70 6.60 0.50 5.53
CA LEU A 70 5.13 0.57 5.62
C LEU A 70 4.51 -0.77 6.05
N ALA A 71 5.12 -1.91 5.70
CA ALA A 71 4.67 -3.23 6.11
C ALA A 71 5.04 -3.57 7.57
N GLN A 72 6.05 -2.90 8.14
CA GLN A 72 6.49 -3.12 9.52
C GLN A 72 5.73 -2.27 10.54
N ASN A 73 5.06 -1.22 10.10
CA ASN A 73 4.22 -0.37 10.93
C ASN A 73 2.74 -0.74 10.75
N THR A 74 1.97 -0.60 11.80
CA THR A 74 0.54 -0.91 11.87
C THR A 74 -0.28 0.32 12.13
N LEU A 75 -1.59 0.24 11.88
CA LEU A 75 -2.53 1.32 12.20
C LEU A 75 -2.51 1.64 13.71
N ALA A 76 -2.20 0.66 14.55
CA ALA A 76 -2.08 0.87 16.00
C ALA A 76 -0.88 1.74 16.39
N ASP A 77 0.15 1.85 15.54
CA ASP A 77 1.33 2.68 15.80
C ASP A 77 1.10 4.17 15.47
N LEU A 78 -0.07 4.50 14.90
CA LEU A 78 -0.45 5.85 14.45
C LEU A 78 -1.54 6.50 15.31
N ILE A 79 -1.96 5.85 16.40
CA ILE A 79 -3.01 6.31 17.33
C ILE A 79 -2.42 6.51 18.73
#